data_AF-A0A2G9TCM4-F1
#
_entry.id   AF-A0A2G9TCM4-F1
#
_cell.length_a   1.000
_cell.length_b   1.000
_cell.length_c   1.000
_cell.angle_alpha   90.00
_cell.angle_beta   90.00
_cell.angle_gamma   90.00
#
_symmetry.space_group_name_H-M   'P 1'
#
loop_
_entity.id
_entity.type
_entity.pdbx_description
1 polymer ?
#
loop_
_entity_poly.entity_id
_entity_poly.type
_entity_poly.pdbx_seq_one_letter_code
_entity_poly.pdbx_strand_id
1 'polypeptide(L)'
;LLFETLTELGYWPLLQSSWKRENFDLTDLMGIARRDYGAESFFQIYIYADAKNTSRNTLFVDQASLSLGRGARDYYLNSTMFANHMVAYKKYFFEIVKILQEDANVHQDQSTVEANIDAVIAFEKKLAEIVVPEDERRNSTRLYNKRVIADLYNYMNDGYEGMVKHKRKKGKKKQNERQEH
;
A
#
# COMPACT_ATOMS: atom_id res chain seq x y z
N LEU A 1 23.92 -9.96 0.81
CA LEU A 1 23.21 -8.79 0.25
C LEU A 1 21.73 -8.71 0.68
N LEU A 2 20.82 -9.59 0.23
CA LEU A 2 19.38 -9.46 0.54
C LEU A 2 19.08 -9.43 2.04
N PHE A 3 19.55 -10.41 2.82
CA PHE A 3 19.29 -10.47 4.26
C PHE A 3 19.94 -9.34 5.06
N GLU A 4 21.09 -8.82 4.59
CA GLU A 4 21.73 -7.64 5.15
C GLU A 4 20.84 -6.42 4.94
N THR A 5 20.36 -6.20 3.71
CA THR A 5 19.40 -5.14 3.39
C THR A 5 18.10 -5.25 4.20
N LEU A 6 17.54 -6.44 4.37
CA LEU A 6 16.34 -6.63 5.21
C LEU A 6 16.60 -6.26 6.67
N THR A 7 17.80 -6.52 7.17
CA THR A 7 18.22 -6.14 8.53
C THR A 7 18.35 -4.62 8.66
N GLU A 8 18.94 -3.95 7.67
CA GLU A 8 19.02 -2.48 7.59
C GLU A 8 17.63 -1.83 7.52
N LEU A 9 16.68 -2.47 6.84
CA LEU A 9 15.29 -2.07 6.77
C LEU A 9 14.46 -2.50 7.99
N GLY A 10 15.08 -2.81 9.13
CA GLY A 10 14.35 -3.08 10.36
C GLY A 10 13.67 -4.45 10.41
N TYR A 11 14.23 -5.43 9.69
CA TYR A 11 13.83 -6.84 9.63
C TYR A 11 12.50 -7.09 8.92
N TRP A 12 12.35 -8.28 8.35
CA TRP A 12 11.07 -8.77 7.84
C TRP A 12 10.49 -9.84 8.78
N PRO A 13 9.35 -9.60 9.47
CA PRO A 13 8.80 -10.54 10.46
C PRO A 13 8.56 -11.97 9.97
N LEU A 14 8.36 -12.18 8.67
CA LEU A 14 8.18 -13.51 8.06
C LEU A 14 9.48 -14.32 7.99
N LEU A 15 10.63 -13.65 8.03
CA LEU A 15 11.95 -14.28 7.90
C LEU A 15 12.79 -14.12 9.16
N GLN A 16 12.52 -13.13 10.01
CA GLN A 16 13.42 -12.76 11.09
C GLN A 16 12.62 -12.64 12.40
N SER A 17 12.70 -13.68 13.25
CA SER A 17 12.05 -13.74 14.56
C SER A 17 12.60 -12.72 15.57
N SER A 18 13.74 -12.09 15.26
CA SER A 18 14.33 -10.99 16.01
C SER A 18 13.59 -9.66 15.83
N TRP A 19 12.60 -9.58 14.93
CA TRP A 19 11.79 -8.38 14.77
C TRP A 19 11.05 -8.04 16.07
N LYS A 20 11.14 -6.76 16.47
CA LYS A 20 10.55 -6.24 17.69
C LYS A 20 9.85 -4.92 17.39
N ARG A 21 8.60 -4.78 17.85
CA ARG A 21 7.81 -3.56 17.61
C ARG A 21 8.48 -2.32 18.18
N GLU A 22 9.20 -2.46 19.29
CA GLU A 22 9.85 -1.35 19.99
C GLU A 22 11.01 -0.76 19.19
N ASN A 23 11.57 -1.54 18.26
CA ASN A 23 12.68 -1.14 17.41
C ASN A 23 12.23 -0.72 16.01
N PHE A 24 10.92 -0.74 15.74
CA PHE A 24 10.37 -0.48 14.41
C PHE A 24 9.90 0.98 14.29
N ASP A 25 10.58 1.75 13.44
CA ASP A 25 10.13 3.06 12.99
C ASP A 25 9.74 2.99 11.51
N LEU A 26 8.44 3.17 11.25
CA LEU A 26 7.91 3.12 9.89
C LEU A 26 8.42 4.29 9.03
N THR A 27 8.64 5.46 9.63
CA THR A 27 9.12 6.66 8.91
C THR A 27 10.55 6.44 8.43
N ASP A 28 11.40 5.91 9.31
CA ASP A 28 12.79 5.60 8.95
C ASP A 28 12.87 4.49 7.91
N LEU A 29 12.09 3.40 8.07
CA LEU A 29 11.96 2.35 7.07
C LEU A 29 11.64 2.95 5.70
N MET A 30 10.58 3.77 5.61
CA MET A 30 10.14 4.35 4.35
C MET A 30 11.17 5.30 3.77
N GLY A 31 11.85 6.08 4.62
CA GLY A 31 12.92 7.00 4.21
C GLY A 31 14.10 6.25 3.60
N ILE A 32 14.59 5.21 4.27
CA ILE A 32 15.71 4.36 3.82
C ILE A 32 15.29 3.59 2.55
N ALA A 33 14.13 2.94 2.56
CA ALA A 33 13.60 2.19 1.42
C ALA A 33 13.54 3.05 0.14
N ARG A 34 13.02 4.28 0.27
CA ARG A 34 12.90 5.19 -0.87
C ARG A 34 14.23 5.75 -1.34
N ARG A 35 15.10 6.14 -0.39
CA ARG A 35 16.38 6.80 -0.67
C ARG A 35 17.40 5.83 -1.27
N ASP A 36 17.54 4.65 -0.68
CA ASP A 36 18.65 3.75 -0.96
C ASP A 36 18.26 2.66 -1.98
N TYR A 37 16.96 2.32 -2.07
CA TYR A 37 16.46 1.26 -2.96
C TYR A 37 15.40 1.72 -3.96
N GLY A 38 14.94 2.97 -3.89
CA GLY A 38 13.85 3.45 -4.73
C GLY A 38 12.50 2.78 -4.46
N ALA A 39 12.37 2.09 -3.33
CA ALA A 39 11.17 1.34 -2.96
C ALA A 39 10.16 2.23 -2.23
N GLU A 40 8.88 2.10 -2.58
CA GLU A 40 7.77 2.89 -2.05
C GLU A 40 6.52 1.99 -1.88
N SER A 41 5.77 2.16 -0.78
CA SER A 41 4.64 1.25 -0.45
C SER A 41 3.30 1.96 -0.26
N PHE A 42 3.24 3.07 0.49
CA PHE A 42 1.94 3.71 0.82
C PHE A 42 1.61 4.94 -0.03
N PHE A 43 2.62 5.59 -0.57
CA PHE A 43 2.49 6.72 -1.47
C PHE A 43 3.79 6.86 -2.24
N GLN A 44 3.70 7.42 -3.44
CA GLN A 44 4.86 7.68 -4.26
C GLN A 44 5.39 9.08 -3.99
N ILE A 45 6.70 9.22 -3.92
CA ILE A 45 7.36 10.52 -3.84
C ILE A 45 8.41 10.60 -4.94
N TYR A 46 8.30 11.63 -5.79
CA TYR A 46 9.25 11.85 -6.86
C TYR A 46 9.37 13.33 -7.22
N ILE A 47 10.48 13.67 -7.88
CA ILE A 47 10.74 15.02 -8.39
C ILE A 47 10.60 14.96 -9.91
N TYR A 48 9.79 15.85 -10.47
CA TYR A 48 9.59 15.94 -11.92
C TYR A 48 9.32 17.39 -12.35
N ALA A 49 9.32 17.64 -13.66
CA ALA A 49 8.99 18.95 -14.22
C ALA A 49 7.57 19.38 -13.79
N ASP A 50 7.42 20.64 -13.36
CA ASP A 50 6.11 21.18 -13.00
C ASP A 50 5.23 21.24 -14.25
N ALA A 51 4.06 20.58 -14.19
CA ALA A 51 3.14 20.45 -15.32
C ALA A 51 2.65 21.79 -15.89
N LYS A 52 2.73 22.89 -15.12
CA LYS A 52 2.38 24.25 -15.56
C LYS A 52 3.59 25.14 -15.82
N ASN A 53 4.80 24.72 -15.46
CA ASN A 53 6.03 25.43 -15.77
C ASN A 53 7.21 24.47 -15.84
N THR A 54 7.53 24.00 -17.04
CA THR A 54 8.56 23.00 -17.28
C THR A 54 10.00 23.50 -17.06
N SER A 55 10.21 24.80 -16.79
CA SER A 55 11.53 25.34 -16.43
C SER A 55 11.95 25.04 -14.98
N ARG A 56 11.06 24.46 -14.16
CA ARG A 56 11.33 24.08 -12.78
C ARG A 56 10.84 22.67 -12.48
N ASN A 57 11.43 22.07 -11.46
CA ASN A 57 10.95 20.82 -10.88
C ASN A 57 10.13 21.07 -9.61
N THR A 58 9.19 20.17 -9.35
CA THR A 58 8.38 20.14 -8.13
C THR A 58 8.40 18.75 -7.51
N LEU A 59 8.21 18.69 -6.20
CA LEU A 59 7.96 17.45 -5.48
C LEU A 59 6.51 17.01 -5.74
N PHE A 60 6.34 15.75 -6.14
CA PHE A 60 5.05 15.10 -6.31
C PHE A 60 4.85 14.08 -5.20
N VAL A 61 3.61 14.01 -4.70
CA VAL A 61 3.12 12.95 -3.84
C VAL A 61 1.93 12.32 -4.54
N ASP A 62 1.95 11.01 -4.72
CA ASP A 62 0.89 10.27 -5.42
C ASP A 62 0.46 9.04 -4.61
N GLN A 63 -0.66 8.43 -5.01
CA GLN A 63 -1.21 7.22 -4.36
C GLN A 63 -0.21 6.05 -4.41
N ALA A 64 -0.39 5.08 -3.50
CA ALA A 64 0.36 3.83 -3.52
C ALA A 64 0.29 3.09 -4.87
N SER A 65 1.38 2.42 -5.21
CA SER A 65 1.34 1.30 -6.16
C SER A 65 0.90 0.03 -5.44
N LEU A 66 0.11 -0.80 -6.13
CA LEU A 66 -0.28 -2.12 -5.63
C LEU A 66 0.63 -3.20 -6.26
N SER A 67 0.88 -4.27 -5.52
CA SER A 67 1.91 -5.29 -5.82
C SER A 67 1.71 -6.05 -7.13
N LEU A 68 0.47 -6.09 -7.65
CA LEU A 68 0.15 -6.74 -8.92
C LEU A 68 0.27 -5.82 -10.16
N GLY A 69 0.83 -4.62 -9.98
CA GLY A 69 1.14 -3.70 -11.07
C GLY A 69 -0.08 -2.96 -11.65
N ARG A 70 -0.04 -2.67 -12.95
CA ARG A 70 -1.08 -1.87 -13.60
C ARG A 70 -2.41 -2.63 -13.63
N GLY A 71 -3.50 -1.98 -13.20
CA GLY A 71 -4.81 -2.62 -13.11
C GLY A 71 -4.99 -3.50 -11.87
N ALA A 72 -3.98 -3.56 -11.00
CA ALA A 72 -4.00 -4.35 -9.77
C ALA A 72 -5.24 -4.10 -8.91
N ARG A 73 -5.73 -2.85 -8.86
CA ARG A 73 -6.95 -2.50 -8.13
C ARG A 73 -8.12 -3.44 -8.45
N ASP A 74 -8.34 -3.75 -9.72
CA ASP A 74 -9.45 -4.62 -10.13
C ASP A 74 -9.19 -6.08 -9.77
N TYR A 75 -7.93 -6.53 -9.76
CA TYR A 75 -7.58 -7.86 -9.28
C TYR A 75 -7.98 -8.06 -7.80
N TYR A 76 -7.77 -7.05 -6.97
CA TYR A 76 -8.16 -7.09 -5.55
C TYR A 76 -9.67 -6.96 -5.33
N LEU A 77 -10.36 -6.13 -6.12
CA LEU A 77 -11.75 -5.73 -5.87
C LEU A 77 -12.81 -6.53 -6.64
N ASN A 78 -12.45 -7.14 -7.77
CA ASN A 78 -13.38 -7.94 -8.58
C ASN A 78 -13.08 -9.44 -8.42
N SER A 79 -13.66 -10.02 -7.37
CA SER A 79 -13.51 -11.43 -7.02
C SER A 79 -14.15 -12.38 -8.02
N THR A 80 -15.01 -11.92 -8.93
CA THR A 80 -15.65 -12.78 -9.93
C THR A 80 -14.73 -12.98 -11.13
N MET A 81 -14.18 -11.89 -11.67
CA MET A 81 -13.31 -11.95 -12.86
C MET A 81 -11.88 -12.39 -12.53
N PHE A 82 -11.39 -12.05 -11.34
CA PHE A 82 -9.96 -12.19 -11.02
C PHE A 82 -9.65 -13.09 -9.81
N ALA A 83 -10.60 -13.93 -9.37
CA ALA A 83 -10.36 -14.91 -8.29
C ALA A 83 -9.06 -15.72 -8.50
N ASN A 84 -8.86 -16.25 -9.71
CA ASN A 84 -7.69 -17.06 -10.03
C ASN A 84 -6.38 -16.27 -9.96
N HIS A 85 -6.40 -14.96 -10.24
CA HIS A 85 -5.22 -14.11 -10.11
C HIS A 85 -4.83 -13.94 -8.65
N MET A 86 -5.82 -13.76 -7.77
CA MET A 86 -5.57 -13.65 -6.33
C MET A 86 -5.09 -14.97 -5.71
N VAL A 87 -5.59 -16.12 -6.19
CA VAL A 87 -5.07 -17.44 -5.79
C VAL A 87 -3.61 -17.60 -6.22
N ALA A 88 -3.29 -17.25 -7.48
CA ALA A 88 -1.92 -17.32 -8.00
C ALA A 88 -0.98 -16.37 -7.23
N TYR A 89 -1.44 -15.17 -6.88
CA TYR A 89 -0.66 -14.20 -6.11
C TYR A 89 -0.35 -14.71 -4.70
N LYS A 90 -1.35 -15.24 -3.97
CA LYS A 90 -1.13 -15.85 -2.65
C LYS A 90 -0.12 -16.99 -2.73
N LYS A 91 -0.25 -17.86 -3.74
CA LYS A 91 0.68 -18.96 -3.97
C LYS A 91 2.10 -18.43 -4.24
N TYR A 92 2.25 -17.50 -5.16
CA TYR A 92 3.55 -16.88 -5.48
C TYR A 92 4.21 -16.30 -4.22
N PHE A 93 3.47 -15.54 -3.42
CA PHE A 93 3.97 -14.96 -2.19
C PHE A 93 4.43 -16.06 -1.21
N PHE A 94 3.62 -17.11 -1.02
CA PHE A 94 3.98 -18.23 -0.16
C PHE A 94 5.27 -18.93 -0.60
N GLU A 95 5.43 -19.23 -1.90
CA GLU A 95 6.64 -19.89 -2.43
C GLU A 95 7.89 -19.02 -2.23
N ILE A 96 7.79 -17.70 -2.44
CA ILE A 96 8.91 -16.78 -2.19
C ILE A 96 9.31 -16.78 -0.71
N VAL A 97 8.34 -16.74 0.20
CA VAL A 97 8.62 -16.80 1.64
C VAL A 97 9.27 -18.13 2.01
N LYS A 98 8.84 -19.25 1.42
CA LYS A 98 9.43 -20.57 1.67
C LYS A 98 10.89 -20.63 1.22
N ILE A 99 11.20 -20.19 0.00
CA ILE A 99 12.58 -20.14 -0.51
C ILE A 99 13.46 -19.29 0.42
N LEU A 100 12.97 -18.11 0.83
CA LEU A 100 13.74 -17.22 1.70
C LEU A 100 13.89 -17.76 3.14
N GLN A 101 12.91 -18.52 3.64
CA GLN A 101 13.01 -19.19 4.93
C GLN A 101 14.06 -20.32 4.89
N GLU A 102 14.11 -21.09 3.81
CA GLU A 102 15.12 -22.12 3.59
C GLU A 102 16.53 -21.51 3.52
N ASP A 103 16.71 -20.45 2.73
CA ASP A 103 17.99 -19.73 2.61
C ASP A 103 18.46 -19.13 3.95
N ALA A 104 17.51 -18.66 4.77
CA ALA A 104 17.80 -18.09 6.09
C ALA A 104 17.98 -19.14 7.20
N ASN A 105 17.76 -20.42 6.91
CA ASN A 105 17.66 -21.49 7.90
C ASN A 105 16.65 -21.17 9.02
N VAL A 106 15.48 -20.64 8.63
CA VAL A 106 14.39 -20.25 9.53
C VAL A 106 13.21 -21.16 9.30
N HIS A 107 12.69 -21.74 10.37
CA HIS A 107 11.52 -22.61 10.32
C HIS A 107 10.33 -21.94 11.03
N GLN A 108 9.27 -21.72 10.27
CA GLN A 108 7.96 -21.33 10.80
C GLN A 108 6.91 -22.33 10.37
N ASP A 109 5.90 -22.52 11.23
CA ASP A 109 4.75 -23.34 10.90
C ASP A 109 4.04 -22.78 9.67
N GLN A 110 3.63 -23.67 8.76
CA GLN A 110 3.01 -23.29 7.49
C GLN A 110 1.73 -22.46 7.71
N SER A 111 0.91 -22.81 8.69
CA SER A 111 -0.33 -22.07 8.96
C SER A 111 -0.05 -20.64 9.43
N THR A 112 1.06 -20.44 10.15
CA THR A 112 1.51 -19.10 10.58
C THR A 112 1.95 -18.26 9.39
N VAL A 113 2.69 -18.86 8.44
CA VAL A 113 3.12 -18.16 7.22
C VAL A 113 1.91 -17.78 6.37
N GLU A 114 0.98 -18.71 6.15
CA GLU A 114 -0.25 -18.46 5.40
C GLU A 114 -1.11 -17.35 6.02
N ALA A 115 -1.27 -17.35 7.35
CA ALA A 115 -2.03 -16.33 8.06
C ALA A 115 -1.41 -14.93 7.93
N ASN A 116 -0.09 -14.83 7.99
CA ASN A 116 0.62 -13.56 7.79
C ASN A 116 0.49 -13.06 6.35
N ILE A 117 0.59 -13.94 5.35
CA ILE A 117 0.37 -13.60 3.95
C ILE A 117 -1.07 -13.12 3.72
N ASP A 118 -2.06 -13.80 4.31
CA ASP A 118 -3.46 -13.38 4.23
C ASP A 118 -3.68 -12.01 4.87
N ALA A 119 -2.98 -11.69 5.97
CA ALA A 119 -3.04 -10.37 6.57
C ALA A 119 -2.48 -9.28 5.64
N VAL A 120 -1.38 -9.55 4.93
CA VAL A 120 -0.82 -8.63 3.93
C VAL A 120 -1.79 -8.43 2.76
N ILE A 121 -2.34 -9.52 2.20
CA ILE A 121 -3.32 -9.44 1.10
C ILE A 121 -4.58 -8.68 1.53
N ALA A 122 -5.06 -8.89 2.77
CA ALA A 122 -6.20 -8.16 3.31
C ALA A 122 -5.89 -6.67 3.48
N PHE A 123 -4.66 -6.31 3.84
CA PHE A 123 -4.20 -4.93 3.88
C PHE A 123 -4.17 -4.31 2.47
N GLU A 124 -3.58 -5.00 1.49
CA GLU A 124 -3.54 -4.53 0.09
C GLU A 124 -4.94 -4.35 -0.51
N LYS A 125 -5.92 -5.21 -0.17
CA LYS A 125 -7.33 -5.03 -0.55
C LYS A 125 -7.90 -3.72 0.00
N LYS A 126 -7.65 -3.39 1.27
CA LYS A 126 -8.09 -2.11 1.86
C LYS A 126 -7.41 -0.92 1.19
N LEU A 127 -6.15 -1.06 0.81
CA LEU A 127 -5.43 -0.05 0.05
C LEU A 127 -6.06 0.14 -1.35
N ALA A 128 -6.40 -0.96 -2.03
CA ALA A 128 -7.07 -0.92 -3.33
C ALA A 128 -8.44 -0.21 -3.29
N GLU A 129 -9.17 -0.28 -2.18
CA GLU A 129 -10.44 0.45 -2.01
C GLU A 129 -10.28 1.98 -2.05
N ILE A 130 -9.12 2.51 -1.63
CA ILE A 130 -8.86 3.96 -1.56
C ILE A 130 -8.03 4.49 -2.74
N VAL A 131 -7.37 3.61 -3.49
CA VAL A 131 -6.64 3.93 -4.72
C VAL A 131 -7.62 4.37 -5.81
N VAL A 132 -7.33 5.50 -6.46
CA VAL A 132 -8.16 6.02 -7.56
C VAL A 132 -7.91 5.16 -8.82
N PRO A 133 -8.98 4.70 -9.51
CA PRO A 133 -8.86 3.94 -10.75
C PRO A 133 -8.05 4.65 -11.85
N GLU A 134 -7.32 3.89 -12.65
CA GLU A 134 -6.43 4.41 -13.70
C GLU A 134 -7.18 5.19 -14.79
N ASP A 135 -8.40 4.79 -15.12
CA ASP A 135 -9.26 5.48 -16.08
C ASP A 135 -9.70 6.87 -15.58
N GLU A 136 -9.94 7.03 -14.28
CA GLU A 136 -10.25 8.32 -13.66
C GLU A 136 -9.03 9.26 -13.58
N ARG A 137 -7.82 8.70 -13.69
CA ARG A 137 -6.54 9.42 -13.60
C ARG A 137 -6.04 9.97 -14.94
N ARG A 138 -6.80 9.84 -16.03
CA ARG A 138 -6.40 10.35 -17.37
C ARG A 138 -6.44 11.87 -17.50
N ASN A 139 -7.16 12.57 -16.62
CA ASN A 139 -7.25 14.03 -16.67
C ASN A 139 -6.15 14.68 -15.81
N SER A 140 -5.04 15.03 -16.45
CA SER A 140 -3.87 15.64 -15.79
C SER A 140 -4.20 16.95 -15.07
N THR A 141 -5.13 17.75 -15.59
CA THR A 141 -5.57 19.00 -14.95
C THR A 141 -6.28 18.73 -13.62
N ARG A 142 -7.09 17.68 -13.53
CA ARG A 142 -7.76 17.27 -12.26
C ARG A 142 -6.77 16.72 -11.24
N LEU A 143 -5.70 16.07 -11.69
CA LEU A 143 -4.65 15.53 -10.80
C LEU A 143 -3.68 16.61 -10.31
N TYR A 144 -3.56 17.73 -11.02
CA TYR A 144 -2.67 18.83 -10.63
C TYR A 144 -3.22 19.61 -9.43
N ASN A 145 -2.76 19.26 -8.23
CA ASN A 145 -3.16 19.87 -6.96
C ASN A 145 -1.95 20.48 -6.24
N LYS A 146 -1.37 21.56 -6.81
CA LYS A 146 -0.21 22.24 -6.21
C LYS A 146 -0.57 22.88 -4.86
N ARG A 147 0.23 22.58 -3.83
CA ARG A 147 0.07 23.00 -2.44
C ARG A 147 1.43 23.29 -1.80
N VAL A 148 1.43 23.88 -0.61
CA VAL A 148 2.63 23.95 0.24
C VAL A 148 2.68 22.71 1.13
N ILE A 149 3.89 22.27 1.52
CA ILE A 149 4.06 21.05 2.34
C ILE A 149 3.27 21.14 3.66
N ALA A 150 3.15 22.34 4.24
CA ALA A 150 2.38 22.58 5.45
C ALA A 150 0.90 22.16 5.33
N ASP A 151 0.31 22.18 4.13
CA ASP A 151 -1.07 21.78 3.91
C ASP A 151 -1.30 20.28 4.18
N LEU A 152 -0.26 19.44 4.06
CA LEU A 152 -0.35 17.99 4.30
C LEU A 152 -0.77 17.68 5.74
N TYR A 153 -0.33 18.46 6.72
CA TYR A 153 -0.70 18.25 8.13
C TYR A 153 -2.21 18.40 8.35
N ASN A 154 -2.86 19.31 7.63
CA ASN A 154 -4.30 19.49 7.70
C ASN A 154 -5.04 18.29 7.11
N TYR A 155 -4.62 17.81 5.93
CA TYR A 155 -5.27 16.66 5.27
C TYR A 155 -5.09 15.34 6.02
N MET A 156 -3.93 15.13 6.66
CA MET A 156 -3.68 13.92 7.44
C MET A 156 -4.48 13.90 8.75
N ASN A 157 -4.64 15.04 9.42
CA ASN A 157 -5.47 15.15 10.62
C ASN A 157 -6.97 15.03 10.32
N ASP A 158 -7.43 15.62 9.21
CA ASP A 158 -8.82 15.51 8.76
C ASP A 158 -9.18 14.11 8.27
N GLY A 159 -8.20 13.31 7.83
CA GLY A 159 -8.41 11.96 7.29
C GLY A 159 -9.11 11.02 8.27
N TYR A 160 -8.75 11.05 9.55
CA TYR A 160 -9.39 10.23 10.58
C TYR A 160 -10.85 10.64 10.82
N GLU A 161 -11.11 11.94 11.00
CA GLU A 161 -12.48 12.42 11.23
C GLU A 161 -13.36 12.34 9.98
N GLY A 162 -12.80 12.64 8.81
CA GLY A 162 -13.45 12.61 7.52
C GLY A 162 -13.86 11.19 7.11
N MET A 163 -12.99 10.20 7.32
CA MET A 163 -13.32 8.78 7.09
C MET A 163 -14.45 8.30 8.02
N VAL A 164 -14.44 8.70 9.30
CA VAL A 164 -15.53 8.38 10.24
C VAL A 164 -16.86 9.02 9.82
N LYS A 165 -16.83 10.29 9.39
CA LYS A 165 -18.02 11.01 8.89
C LYS A 165 -18.55 10.39 7.58
N HIS A 166 -17.67 9.98 6.67
CA HIS A 166 -18.06 9.37 5.39
C HIS A 166 -18.62 7.94 5.56
N LYS A 167 -18.04 7.12 6.46
CA LYS A 167 -18.60 5.81 6.84
C LYS A 167 -19.96 5.92 7.51
N ARG A 168 -20.18 6.90 8.40
CA ARG A 168 -21.50 7.17 9.00
C ARG A 168 -22.55 7.59 7.97
N LYS A 169 -22.17 8.39 6.95
CA LYS A 169 -23.09 8.77 5.85
C LYS A 169 -23.46 7.58 4.96
N LYS A 170 -22.49 6.73 4.57
CA LYS A 170 -22.77 5.51 3.78
C LYS A 170 -23.61 4.48 4.55
N GLY A 171 -23.38 4.33 5.86
CA GLY A 171 -24.19 3.44 6.73
C GLY A 171 -25.65 3.87 6.84
N LYS A 172 -25.91 5.18 7.03
CA LYS A 172 -27.28 5.72 7.06
C LYS A 172 -28.01 5.59 5.73
N LYS A 173 -27.31 5.78 4.60
CA LYS A 173 -27.91 5.63 3.26
C LYS A 173 -28.36 4.18 3.00
N LYS A 174 -27.53 3.19 3.36
CA LYS A 174 -27.89 1.76 3.26
C LYS A 174 -29.01 1.33 4.22
N GLN A 175 -29.18 2.01 5.36
CA GLN A 175 -30.28 1.73 6.29
C GLN A 175 -31.62 2.26 5.76
N ASN A 176 -31.63 3.45 5.18
CA ASN A 176 -32.83 4.01 4.55
C ASN A 176 -33.26 3.20 3.32
N GLU A 177 -32.32 2.78 2.47
CA GLU A 177 -32.60 1.93 1.30
C GLU A 177 -33.14 0.53 1.68
N ARG A 178 -32.93 0.06 2.93
CA ARG A 178 -33.50 -1.20 3.43
C ARG A 178 -34.87 -1.04 4.12
N GLN A 179 -35.28 0.18 4.44
CA GLN A 179 -36.59 0.48 5.04
C GLN A 179 -37.64 0.84 3.98
N GLU A 180 -37.20 1.11 2.74
CA GLU A 180 -38.05 1.42 1.58
C GLU A 180 -38.38 0.18 0.71
N HIS A 181 -38.06 -1.03 1.18
CA HIS A 181 -38.38 -2.31 0.53
C HIS A 181 -39.15 -3.24 1.46
#